data_AF-A0A7S2CYV1-F1
#
_entry.id   AF-A0A7S2CYV1-F1
#
_cell.length_a   1.000
_cell.length_b   1.000
_cell.length_c   1.000
_cell.angle_alpha   90.00
_cell.angle_beta   90.00
_cell.angle_gamma   90.00
#
_symmetry.space_group_name_H-M   'P 1'
#
loop_
_entity.id
_entity.type
_entity.pdbx_description
1 polymer ?
#
loop_
_entity_poly.entity_id
_entity_poly.type
_entity_poly.pdbx_seq_one_letter_code
_entity_poly.pdbx_strand_id
1 'polypeptide(L)'
;QAGDLAAEEKHALIENELTEHDLDFEDKQLDEVDDLVRLAKSTFDEEVTRRLDLRNYRIFTIDPATAKDLDDAIHVERLPGNEQVEIGVHIADVAHFLKLGSITDLEAQRRTTSVYLIGRVMPMLPHGLCNFLCSLNPDEPKLSFS
;
A
#
# COMPACT_ATOMS: atom_id res chain seq x y z
N GLN A 1 -29.78 2.98 -18.99
CA GLN A 1 -31.15 3.31 -18.54
C GLN A 1 -31.02 3.80 -17.11
N ALA A 2 -31.84 4.74 -16.63
CA ALA A 2 -31.77 5.14 -15.21
C ALA A 2 -31.92 3.90 -14.30
N GLY A 3 -31.05 3.79 -13.29
CA GLY A 3 -30.97 2.62 -12.41
C GLY A 3 -30.12 1.46 -12.91
N ASP A 4 -29.45 1.60 -14.07
CA ASP A 4 -28.40 0.66 -14.49
C ASP A 4 -27.10 0.96 -13.75
N LEU A 5 -26.62 0.01 -12.94
CA LEU A 5 -25.49 0.22 -12.02
C LEU A 5 -24.23 0.73 -12.72
N ALA A 6 -23.87 0.15 -13.87
CA ALA A 6 -22.67 0.54 -14.61
C ALA A 6 -22.77 1.97 -15.16
N ALA A 7 -23.95 2.35 -15.66
CA ALA A 7 -24.19 3.71 -16.12
C ALA A 7 -24.16 4.74 -14.97
N GLU A 8 -24.79 4.44 -13.82
CA GLU A 8 -24.81 5.32 -12.66
C GLU A 8 -23.41 5.48 -12.05
N GLU A 9 -22.65 4.39 -11.94
CA GLU A 9 -21.27 4.43 -11.45
C GLU A 9 -20.40 5.30 -12.34
N LYS A 10 -20.43 5.07 -13.66
CA LYS A 10 -19.67 5.88 -14.62
C LYS A 10 -20.07 7.36 -14.55
N HIS A 11 -21.35 7.64 -14.38
CA HIS A 11 -21.83 9.01 -14.24
C HIS A 11 -21.27 9.68 -12.97
N ALA A 12 -21.31 8.99 -11.84
CA ALA A 12 -20.73 9.47 -10.58
C ALA A 12 -19.22 9.77 -10.70
N LEU A 13 -18.48 8.93 -11.43
CA LEU A 13 -17.06 9.19 -11.68
C LEU A 13 -16.83 10.45 -12.52
N ILE A 14 -17.63 10.67 -13.56
CA ILE A 14 -17.54 11.86 -14.40
C ILE A 14 -17.89 13.12 -13.60
N GLU A 15 -18.97 13.10 -12.83
CA GLU A 15 -19.41 14.25 -12.04
C GLU A 15 -18.40 14.69 -10.98
N ASN A 16 -17.57 13.75 -10.50
CA ASN A 16 -16.55 14.01 -9.48
C ASN A 16 -15.12 14.05 -10.06
N GLU A 17 -14.96 14.12 -11.38
CA GLU A 17 -13.65 14.22 -12.05
C GLU A 17 -12.71 13.02 -11.76
N LEU A 18 -13.28 11.84 -11.51
CA LEU A 18 -12.55 10.60 -11.17
C LEU A 18 -12.35 9.66 -12.36
N THR A 19 -12.61 10.11 -13.59
CA THR A 19 -12.53 9.25 -14.79
C THR A 19 -11.15 8.64 -15.03
N GLU A 20 -10.08 9.32 -14.60
CA GLU A 20 -8.71 8.81 -14.70
C GLU A 20 -8.50 7.53 -13.84
N HIS A 21 -9.24 7.39 -12.74
CA HIS A 21 -9.17 6.20 -11.88
C HIS A 21 -9.75 4.95 -12.54
N ASP A 22 -10.63 5.14 -13.52
CA ASP A 22 -11.27 4.06 -14.28
C ASP A 22 -10.37 3.53 -15.41
N LEU A 23 -9.20 4.15 -15.63
CA LEU A 23 -8.21 3.70 -16.59
C LEU A 23 -7.25 2.68 -15.97
N ASP A 24 -6.92 1.67 -16.76
CA ASP A 24 -5.84 0.74 -16.42
C ASP A 24 -4.49 1.48 -16.38
N PHE A 25 -3.56 0.96 -15.57
CA PHE A 25 -2.18 1.44 -15.60
C PHE A 25 -1.55 1.12 -16.96
N GLU A 26 -0.76 2.06 -17.48
CA GLU A 26 0.01 1.88 -18.71
C GLU A 26 1.10 0.79 -18.54
N ASP A 27 1.44 0.09 -19.63
CA ASP A 27 2.49 -0.95 -19.62
C ASP A 27 3.81 -0.48 -19.00
N LYS A 28 4.23 0.75 -19.29
CA LYS A 28 5.45 1.35 -18.73
C LYS A 28 5.42 1.51 -17.21
N GLN A 29 4.24 1.71 -16.61
CA GLN A 29 4.06 1.81 -15.15
C GLN A 29 4.13 0.41 -14.53
N LEU A 30 3.53 -0.58 -15.19
CA LEU A 30 3.59 -1.98 -14.77
C LEU A 30 5.01 -2.53 -14.84
N ASP A 31 5.72 -2.26 -15.94
CA ASP A 31 7.13 -2.65 -16.13
C ASP A 31 8.05 -2.04 -15.06
N GLU A 32 7.86 -0.75 -14.74
CA GLU A 32 8.60 -0.08 -13.67
C GLU A 32 8.38 -0.78 -12.31
N VAL A 33 7.12 -1.07 -11.97
CA VAL A 33 6.78 -1.73 -10.70
C VAL A 33 7.35 -3.16 -10.66
N ASP A 34 7.32 -3.88 -11.77
CA ASP A 34 7.91 -5.22 -11.86
C ASP A 34 9.42 -5.20 -11.64
N ASP A 35 10.13 -4.19 -12.18
CA ASP A 35 11.54 -3.98 -11.91
C ASP A 35 11.81 -3.61 -10.45
N LEU A 36 10.98 -2.76 -9.85
CA LEU A 36 11.06 -2.44 -8.42
C LEU A 36 10.87 -3.68 -7.55
N VAL A 37 9.91 -4.55 -7.88
CA VAL A 37 9.68 -5.81 -7.17
C VAL A 37 10.90 -6.73 -7.26
N ARG A 38 11.51 -6.86 -8.44
CA ARG A 38 12.73 -7.65 -8.63
C ARG A 38 13.89 -7.08 -7.80
N LEU A 39 14.09 -5.77 -7.87
CA LEU A 39 15.16 -5.09 -7.15
C LEU A 39 14.99 -5.26 -5.64
N ALA A 40 13.81 -4.95 -5.10
CA ALA A 40 13.49 -5.05 -3.69
C ALA A 40 13.77 -6.45 -3.12
N LYS A 41 13.43 -7.51 -3.88
CA LYS A 41 13.75 -8.89 -3.49
C LYS A 41 15.26 -9.14 -3.44
N SER A 42 16.00 -8.64 -4.44
CA SER A 42 17.44 -8.88 -4.54
C SER A 42 18.26 -8.10 -3.51
N THR A 43 17.75 -6.96 -3.02
CA THR A 43 18.47 -6.08 -2.07
C THR A 43 17.90 -6.14 -0.66
N PHE A 44 16.95 -7.03 -0.37
CA PHE A 44 16.22 -7.05 0.89
C PHE A 44 17.16 -7.22 2.10
N ASP A 45 18.06 -8.21 2.04
CA ASP A 45 18.98 -8.50 3.14
C ASP A 45 19.94 -7.33 3.43
N GLU A 46 20.39 -6.63 2.38
CA GLU A 46 21.24 -5.45 2.52
C GLU A 46 20.49 -4.31 3.22
N GLU A 47 19.25 -4.06 2.83
CA GLU A 47 18.41 -3.00 3.41
C GLU A 47 18.05 -3.30 4.88
N VAL A 48 17.82 -4.56 5.23
CA VAL A 48 17.56 -4.99 6.62
C VAL A 48 18.71 -4.60 7.55
N THR A 49 19.97 -4.65 7.10
CA THR A 49 21.13 -4.28 7.94
C THR A 49 21.15 -2.81 8.36
N ARG A 50 20.36 -1.95 7.69
CA ARG A 50 20.31 -0.50 7.90
C ARG A 50 19.13 -0.07 8.77
N ARG A 51 18.29 -1.00 9.19
CA ARG A 51 17.01 -0.74 9.88
C ARG A 51 16.96 -1.40 11.24
N LEU A 52 16.03 -0.93 12.07
CA LEU A 52 15.70 -1.59 13.33
C LEU A 52 14.91 -2.87 13.02
N ASP A 53 15.43 -4.02 13.48
CA ASP A 53 14.77 -5.30 13.30
C ASP A 53 13.73 -5.56 14.40
N LEU A 54 12.46 -5.41 14.03
CA LEU A 54 11.31 -5.64 14.92
C LEU A 54 10.62 -6.99 14.66
N ARG A 55 11.21 -7.89 13.86
CA ARG A 55 10.55 -9.17 13.48
C ARG A 55 10.27 -10.10 14.66
N ASN A 56 10.91 -9.86 15.82
CA ASN A 56 10.67 -10.62 17.05
C ASN A 56 9.52 -10.05 17.91
N TYR A 57 8.99 -8.87 17.56
CA TYR A 57 7.85 -8.26 18.25
C TYR A 57 6.55 -8.90 17.76
N ARG A 58 5.53 -8.91 18.63
CA ARG A 58 4.18 -9.30 18.24
C ARG A 58 3.48 -8.12 17.53
N ILE A 59 3.73 -7.98 16.24
CA ILE A 59 3.12 -6.97 15.36
C ILE A 59 1.91 -7.58 14.62
N PHE A 60 0.83 -6.82 14.50
CA PHE A 60 -0.38 -7.24 13.79
C PHE A 60 -1.14 -6.04 13.20
N THR A 61 -1.94 -6.28 12.16
CA THR A 61 -2.86 -5.29 11.57
C THR A 61 -4.31 -5.54 12.04
N ILE A 62 -5.19 -4.56 11.88
CA ILE A 62 -6.62 -4.69 12.19
C ILE A 62 -7.43 -4.09 11.03
N ASP A 63 -7.90 -4.94 10.13
CA ASP A 63 -8.52 -4.51 8.87
C ASP A 63 -9.80 -5.29 8.55
N PRO A 64 -10.67 -4.76 7.67
CA PRO A 64 -11.76 -5.53 7.10
C PRO A 64 -11.26 -6.82 6.42
N ALA A 65 -12.05 -7.88 6.48
CA ALA A 65 -11.69 -9.19 5.90
C ALA A 65 -11.43 -9.16 4.37
N THR A 66 -11.82 -8.09 3.68
CA THR A 66 -11.63 -7.90 2.25
C THR A 66 -10.46 -6.97 1.89
N ALA A 67 -9.77 -6.40 2.88
CA ALA A 67 -8.62 -5.51 2.67
C ALA A 67 -7.45 -6.27 2.04
N LYS A 68 -6.72 -5.59 1.15
CA LYS A 68 -5.55 -6.18 0.46
C LYS A 68 -4.30 -5.29 0.51
N ASP A 69 -4.46 -4.14 1.12
CA ASP A 69 -3.62 -2.96 1.19
C ASP A 69 -3.52 -2.61 2.67
N LEU A 70 -2.74 -3.42 3.39
CA LEU A 70 -2.56 -3.28 4.83
C LEU A 70 -1.45 -2.25 5.08
N ASP A 71 -1.83 -1.00 5.29
CA ASP A 71 -0.89 0.12 5.36
C ASP A 71 -0.29 0.31 6.75
N ASP A 72 -0.99 -0.11 7.80
CA ASP A 72 -0.58 0.06 9.19
C ASP A 72 -0.61 -1.24 9.99
N ALA A 73 0.35 -1.36 10.91
CA ALA A 73 0.42 -2.42 11.89
C ALA A 73 0.80 -1.85 13.25
N ILE A 74 0.45 -2.54 14.31
CA ILE A 74 0.72 -2.12 15.69
C ILE A 74 1.34 -3.24 16.50
N HIS A 75 2.14 -2.87 17.49
CA HIS A 75 2.44 -3.74 18.62
C HIS A 75 2.16 -3.01 19.94
N VAL A 76 1.94 -3.81 20.99
CA VAL A 76 1.76 -3.31 22.34
C VAL A 76 2.47 -4.27 23.29
N GLU A 77 3.51 -3.79 23.97
CA GLU A 77 4.29 -4.59 24.92
C GLU A 77 4.46 -3.86 26.26
N ARG A 78 4.40 -4.62 27.37
CA ARG A 78 4.68 -4.07 28.70
C ARG A 78 6.18 -4.04 28.92
N LEU A 79 6.71 -2.89 29.35
CA LEU A 79 8.13 -2.77 29.63
C LEU A 79 8.51 -3.53 30.92
N PRO A 80 9.64 -4.26 30.95
CA PRO A 80 10.08 -4.93 32.16
C PRO A 80 10.34 -3.96 33.31
N GLY A 81 9.84 -4.29 34.50
CA GLY A 81 10.20 -3.57 35.74
C GLY A 81 9.35 -2.34 36.07
N ASN A 82 8.30 -2.03 35.31
CA ASN A 82 7.30 -1.02 35.65
C ASN A 82 5.94 -1.30 34.98
N GLU A 83 4.98 -0.39 35.16
CA GLU A 83 3.64 -0.46 34.53
C GLU A 83 3.54 0.24 33.17
N GLN A 84 4.67 0.70 32.61
CA GLN A 84 4.70 1.39 31.33
C GLN A 84 4.52 0.41 30.18
N VAL A 85 3.99 0.92 29.07
CA VAL A 85 3.69 0.17 27.86
C VAL A 85 4.38 0.86 26.70
N GLU A 86 5.04 0.07 25.87
CA GLU A 86 5.52 0.47 24.55
C GLU A 86 4.42 0.19 23.53
N ILE A 87 4.13 1.18 22.69
CA ILE A 87 3.20 1.07 21.58
C ILE A 87 3.98 1.49 20.34
N GLY A 88 4.11 0.58 19.37
CA GLY A 88 4.62 0.89 18.04
C GLY A 88 3.49 1.01 17.04
N VAL A 89 3.59 2.00 16.15
CA VAL A 89 2.74 2.14 14.96
C VAL A 89 3.67 2.04 13.77
N HIS A 90 3.45 1.03 12.92
CA HIS A 90 4.33 0.68 11.82
C HIS A 90 3.57 0.91 10.51
N ILE A 91 4.00 1.89 9.73
CA ILE A 91 3.39 2.23 8.44
C ILE A 91 4.22 1.63 7.32
N ALA A 92 3.57 1.07 6.30
CA ALA A 92 4.22 0.57 5.09
C ALA A 92 5.18 1.61 4.49
N ASP A 93 6.42 1.23 4.20
CA ASP A 93 7.44 2.16 3.69
C ASP A 93 7.33 2.38 2.18
N VAL A 94 6.20 2.95 1.74
CA VAL A 94 5.93 3.24 0.31
C VAL A 94 7.02 4.15 -0.28
N ALA A 95 7.52 5.11 0.49
CA ALA A 95 8.54 6.06 0.05
C ALA A 95 9.91 5.41 -0.22
N HIS A 96 10.19 4.25 0.38
CA HIS A 96 11.36 3.47 0.00
C HIS A 96 11.29 2.98 -1.44
N PHE A 97 10.11 2.57 -1.91
CA PHE A 97 9.92 2.00 -3.25
C PHE A 97 9.55 3.05 -4.30
N LEU A 98 8.62 3.94 -4.00
CA LEU A 98 8.12 4.96 -4.91
C LEU A 98 9.07 6.17 -4.94
N LYS A 99 9.81 6.33 -6.04
CA LYS A 99 10.77 7.42 -6.18
C LYS A 99 10.12 8.67 -6.74
N LEU A 100 10.41 9.82 -6.13
CA LEU A 100 9.95 11.11 -6.61
C LEU A 100 10.36 11.34 -8.07
N GLY A 101 9.40 11.74 -8.90
CA GLY A 101 9.57 11.99 -10.32
C GLY A 101 9.57 10.73 -11.20
N SER A 102 9.33 9.55 -10.64
CA SER A 102 9.19 8.32 -11.42
C SER A 102 7.85 8.26 -12.16
N ILE A 103 7.68 7.33 -13.10
CA ILE A 103 6.46 7.26 -13.91
C ILE A 103 5.27 6.88 -13.02
N THR A 104 5.49 5.93 -12.11
CA THR A 104 4.50 5.50 -11.12
C THR A 104 4.20 6.61 -10.11
N ASP A 105 5.17 7.44 -9.72
CA ASP A 105 4.93 8.60 -8.84
C ASP A 105 4.06 9.67 -9.52
N LEU A 106 4.34 10.00 -10.79
CA LEU A 106 3.51 10.94 -11.55
C LEU A 106 2.08 10.45 -11.71
N GLU A 107 1.88 9.13 -11.85
CA GLU A 107 0.56 8.52 -11.87
C GLU A 107 -0.15 8.58 -10.51
N ALA A 108 0.59 8.27 -9.44
CA ALA A 108 0.07 8.38 -8.08
C ALA A 108 -0.37 9.81 -7.76
N GLN A 109 0.40 10.82 -8.21
CA GLN A 109 0.03 12.23 -8.09
C GLN A 109 -1.24 12.58 -8.87
N ARG A 110 -1.44 12.01 -10.07
CA ARG A 110 -2.65 12.21 -10.87
C ARG A 110 -3.87 11.59 -10.21
N ARG A 111 -3.77 10.36 -9.72
CA ARG A 111 -4.85 9.67 -9.02
C ARG A 111 -5.12 10.27 -7.64
N THR A 112 -4.09 10.74 -6.93
CA THR A 112 -4.13 11.31 -5.58
C THR A 112 -4.57 10.35 -4.47
N THR A 113 -5.55 9.47 -4.73
CA THR A 113 -6.10 8.54 -3.75
C THR A 113 -6.65 7.28 -4.41
N SER A 114 -6.85 6.22 -3.64
CA SER A 114 -7.61 5.04 -4.09
C SER A 114 -9.11 5.32 -3.90
N VAL A 115 -9.93 4.95 -4.87
CA VAL A 115 -11.39 5.14 -4.79
C VAL A 115 -12.07 3.81 -4.53
N TYR A 116 -12.80 3.71 -3.43
CA TYR A 116 -13.51 2.51 -3.01
C TYR A 116 -14.99 2.64 -3.35
N LEU A 117 -15.44 1.83 -4.31
CA LEU A 117 -16.84 1.69 -4.69
C LEU A 117 -17.41 0.41 -4.06
N ILE A 118 -18.73 0.26 -4.05
CA ILE A 118 -19.40 -0.88 -3.42
C ILE A 118 -18.91 -2.22 -4.02
N GLY A 119 -18.64 -2.27 -5.32
CA GLY A 119 -18.27 -3.50 -6.04
C GLY A 119 -16.80 -3.61 -6.44
N ARG A 120 -16.02 -2.53 -6.40
CA ARG A 120 -14.62 -2.53 -6.84
C ARG A 120 -13.81 -1.40 -6.20
N VAL A 121 -12.49 -1.55 -6.25
CA VAL A 121 -11.53 -0.54 -5.85
C VAL A 121 -10.77 -0.08 -7.09
N MET A 122 -10.62 1.22 -7.25
CA MET A 122 -9.75 1.83 -8.26
C MET A 122 -8.49 2.31 -7.56
N PRO A 123 -7.38 1.57 -7.67
CA PRO A 123 -6.21 1.81 -6.83
C PRO A 123 -5.40 3.02 -7.30
N MET A 124 -4.80 3.72 -6.35
CA MET A 124 -3.83 4.79 -6.61
C MET A 124 -2.52 4.25 -7.20
N LEU A 125 -2.09 3.06 -6.74
CA LEU A 125 -0.81 2.46 -7.10
C LEU A 125 -1.03 1.09 -7.77
N PRO A 126 -0.12 0.67 -8.68
CA PRO A 126 -0.20 -0.68 -9.25
C PRO A 126 -0.12 -1.77 -8.19
N HIS A 127 -0.82 -2.88 -8.43
CA HIS A 127 -0.94 -3.99 -7.46
C HIS A 127 0.41 -4.58 -7.01
N GLY A 128 1.42 -4.63 -7.89
CA GLY A 128 2.75 -5.11 -7.52
C GLY A 128 3.42 -4.26 -6.45
N LEU A 129 3.12 -2.96 -6.40
CA LEU A 129 3.63 -2.06 -5.37
C LEU A 129 2.78 -2.13 -4.11
N CYS A 130 1.46 -1.97 -4.25
CA CYS A 130 0.53 -1.88 -3.13
C CYS A 130 0.40 -3.23 -2.38
N ASN A 131 0.00 -4.30 -3.06
CA ASN A 131 -0.37 -5.56 -2.41
C ASN A 131 0.84 -6.45 -2.06
N PHE A 132 1.95 -6.29 -2.78
CA PHE A 132 3.10 -7.19 -2.66
C PHE A 132 4.26 -6.56 -1.87
N LEU A 133 4.70 -5.35 -2.25
CA LEU A 133 5.82 -4.69 -1.58
C LEU A 133 5.41 -3.97 -0.30
N CYS A 134 4.31 -3.21 -0.35
CA CYS A 134 3.94 -2.28 0.73
C CYS A 134 3.00 -2.91 1.76
N SER A 135 2.00 -3.68 1.33
CA SER A 135 1.03 -4.32 2.22
C SER A 135 1.73 -5.16 3.29
N LEU A 136 1.40 -4.89 4.55
CA LEU A 136 1.93 -5.54 5.74
C LEU A 136 1.32 -6.94 5.96
N ASN A 137 1.42 -7.78 4.94
CA ASN A 137 0.90 -9.15 4.93
C ASN A 137 1.50 -9.98 6.08
N PRO A 138 0.70 -10.86 6.72
CA PRO A 138 1.17 -11.68 7.82
C PRO A 138 2.25 -12.67 7.38
N ASP A 139 3.12 -13.05 8.32
CA ASP A 139 4.17 -14.05 8.15
C ASP A 139 5.20 -13.75 7.04
N GLU A 140 5.26 -12.50 6.58
CA GLU A 140 6.23 -12.03 5.60
C GLU A 140 7.03 -10.85 6.17
N PRO A 141 8.36 -10.80 5.98
CA PRO A 141 9.13 -9.64 6.39
C PRO A 141 8.84 -8.46 5.45
N LYS A 142 8.52 -7.30 6.02
CA LYS A 142 8.16 -6.07 5.31
C LYS A 142 8.99 -4.87 5.80
N LEU A 143 9.18 -3.89 4.92
CA LEU A 143 9.82 -2.63 5.28
C LEU A 143 8.74 -1.65 5.77
N SER A 144 8.99 -1.03 6.93
CA SER A 144 8.08 -0.06 7.53
C SER A 144 8.82 1.18 8.03
N PHE A 145 8.05 2.24 8.22
CA PHE A 145 8.40 3.41 9.02
C PHE A 145 7.65 3.33 10.34
N SER A 146 8.36 3.38 11.47
CA SER A 146 7.82 3.13 12.82
C SER A 146 8.08 4.27 13.79
#